data_AF-A0A956SAD3-F1
#
_entry.id   AF-A0A956SAD3-F1
#
_cell.length_a   1.000
_cell.length_b   1.000
_cell.length_c   1.000
_cell.angle_alpha   90.00
_cell.angle_beta   90.00
_cell.angle_gamma   90.00
#
_symmetry.space_group_name_H-M   'P 1'
#
loop_
_entity.id
_entity.type
_entity.pdbx_description
1 polymer ?
#
loop_
_entity_poly.entity_id
_entity_poly.type
_entity_poly.pdbx_seq_one_letter_code
_entity_poly.pdbx_strand_id
1 'polypeptide(L)'
;MISRRFTILGVATALAALTGCGKDDPTGPDGSDTVTMTLAGFPPFAQADATFELWISFALTEPGRHSAAASAGRFRIDGTGQVVGEDWQPTTFGVDPEDENVPTNASGEILWQLAVDAFVTLEVRDADDPAPRTVGLLGGSFLNGTSTMSASYADAFNRDFTTATGFAQLATPTSADSTDENEGVWFALPDGAGPSLSLPDAPVGWIYEGWISIPQVGPQSLGKFRSSGLPDSDGAGPLATSQPWPYPGSDFPFGITGQPLDLGSVFVTLEPADDEDGAGPFFLEILGAPIPASQPVNEIFALSNVADFPTGTVQIPFNP
;
A
#
# COMPACT_ATOMS: atom_id res chain seq x y z
N MET A 1 11.65 9.00 -71.68
CA MET A 1 11.68 7.96 -70.64
C MET A 1 10.60 8.26 -69.62
N ILE A 2 9.68 7.29 -69.46
CA ILE A 2 8.83 7.02 -68.30
C ILE A 2 7.74 8.06 -67.96
N SER A 3 6.60 7.85 -68.61
CA SER A 3 5.24 8.05 -68.07
C SER A 3 5.04 7.21 -66.80
N ARG A 4 4.44 7.77 -65.74
CA ARG A 4 3.52 7.04 -64.85
C ARG A 4 2.43 7.97 -64.32
N ARG A 5 1.21 7.65 -64.74
CA ARG A 5 -0.07 8.13 -64.21
C ARG A 5 -0.23 7.59 -62.79
N PHE A 6 -0.57 8.45 -61.83
CA PHE A 6 -1.02 8.02 -60.51
C PHE A 6 -2.51 7.68 -60.59
N THR A 7 -2.81 6.39 -60.47
CA THR A 7 -4.18 5.89 -60.25
C THR A 7 -4.47 6.01 -58.76
N ILE A 8 -5.49 6.82 -58.42
CA ILE A 8 -6.08 6.88 -57.09
C ILE A 8 -6.87 5.58 -56.89
N LEU A 9 -6.39 4.70 -56.01
CA LEU A 9 -7.14 3.53 -55.56
C LEU A 9 -7.79 3.90 -54.22
N GLY A 10 -9.09 4.22 -54.26
CA GLY A 10 -9.91 4.36 -53.07
C GLY A 10 -10.07 3.00 -52.40
N VAL A 11 -9.56 2.86 -51.18
CA VAL A 11 -9.89 1.74 -50.31
C VAL A 11 -11.14 2.16 -49.52
N ALA A 12 -12.28 1.67 -49.97
CA ALA A 12 -13.50 1.66 -49.18
C ALA A 12 -13.38 0.50 -48.18
N THR A 13 -13.06 0.80 -46.92
CA THR A 13 -13.13 -0.17 -45.83
C THR A 13 -14.60 -0.35 -45.49
N ALA A 14 -15.19 -1.44 -45.96
CA ALA A 14 -16.52 -1.87 -45.56
C ALA A 14 -16.47 -2.31 -44.09
N LEU A 15 -17.17 -1.57 -43.23
CA LEU A 15 -17.45 -1.97 -41.86
C LEU A 15 -18.46 -3.12 -41.92
N ALA A 16 -17.97 -4.36 -41.88
CA ALA A 16 -18.82 -5.53 -41.72
C ALA A 16 -19.26 -5.62 -40.25
N ALA A 17 -20.52 -5.30 -39.99
CA ALA A 17 -21.18 -5.64 -38.75
C ALA A 17 -21.30 -7.16 -38.67
N LEU A 18 -20.45 -7.79 -37.86
CA LEU A 18 -20.65 -9.17 -37.42
C LEU A 18 -21.60 -9.15 -36.22
N THR A 19 -22.89 -9.30 -36.48
CA THR A 19 -23.86 -9.76 -35.48
C THR A 19 -23.59 -11.25 -35.24
N GLY A 20 -22.66 -11.53 -34.32
CA GLY A 20 -22.43 -12.87 -33.79
C GLY A 20 -23.38 -13.14 -32.63
N CYS A 21 -24.53 -13.75 -32.91
CA CYS A 21 -25.24 -14.51 -31.88
C CYS A 21 -24.49 -15.82 -31.68
N GLY A 22 -23.59 -15.85 -30.70
CA GLY A 22 -22.99 -17.06 -30.15
C GLY A 22 -23.32 -17.11 -28.66
N LYS A 23 -24.27 -17.97 -28.30
CA LYS A 23 -24.47 -18.38 -26.90
C LYS A 23 -23.29 -19.28 -26.56
N ASP A 24 -22.37 -18.75 -25.77
CA ASP A 24 -21.36 -19.44 -24.96
C ASP A 24 -20.64 -18.31 -24.20
N ASP A 25 -21.32 -17.76 -23.20
CA ASP A 25 -20.77 -16.69 -22.37
C ASP A 25 -20.18 -17.32 -21.10
N PRO A 26 -18.85 -17.25 -20.87
CA PRO A 26 -18.27 -17.57 -19.58
C PRO A 26 -18.52 -16.38 -18.64
N THR A 27 -19.77 -16.27 -18.16
CA THR A 27 -20.25 -15.44 -17.04
C THR A 27 -19.33 -14.27 -16.64
N GLY A 28 -19.30 -13.23 -17.47
CA GLY A 28 -19.18 -11.88 -16.96
C GLY A 28 -20.56 -11.40 -16.50
N PRO A 29 -20.67 -10.56 -15.46
CA PRO A 29 -21.97 -10.02 -15.04
C PRO A 29 -22.61 -9.23 -16.17
N ASP A 30 -23.91 -9.48 -16.43
CA ASP A 30 -24.73 -8.63 -17.29
C ASP A 30 -24.60 -7.17 -16.81
N GLY A 31 -24.46 -6.21 -17.73
CA GLY A 31 -24.03 -4.82 -17.45
C GLY A 31 -24.92 -3.99 -16.51
N SER A 32 -25.94 -4.57 -15.88
CA SER A 32 -26.71 -4.00 -14.77
C SER A 32 -26.13 -4.29 -13.39
N ASP A 33 -25.20 -5.24 -13.24
CA ASP A 33 -24.61 -5.64 -11.96
C ASP A 33 -23.13 -5.25 -11.78
N THR A 34 -22.62 -4.35 -12.63
CA THR A 34 -21.21 -3.97 -12.64
C THR A 34 -20.87 -2.99 -11.52
N VAL A 35 -19.87 -3.34 -10.72
CA VAL A 35 -19.22 -2.45 -9.76
C VAL A 35 -18.11 -1.68 -10.48
N THR A 36 -18.03 -0.37 -10.26
CA THR A 36 -16.94 0.46 -10.79
C THR A 36 -16.06 0.94 -9.65
N MET A 37 -14.76 1.02 -9.89
CA MET A 37 -13.80 1.54 -8.94
C MET A 37 -12.86 2.53 -9.63
N THR A 38 -12.58 3.64 -8.96
CA THR A 38 -11.52 4.58 -9.33
C THR A 38 -10.60 4.74 -8.14
N LEU A 39 -9.29 4.65 -8.37
CA LEU A 39 -8.26 4.82 -7.34
C LEU A 39 -7.36 6.01 -7.72
N ALA A 40 -6.79 6.65 -6.70
CA ALA A 40 -5.81 7.72 -6.85
C ALA A 40 -4.73 7.59 -5.77
N GLY A 41 -3.52 8.09 -6.05
CA GLY A 41 -2.39 8.06 -5.11
C GLY A 41 -1.63 6.74 -5.04
N PHE A 42 -2.01 5.74 -5.83
CA PHE A 42 -1.18 4.55 -6.01
C PHE A 42 -0.01 4.86 -6.97
N PRO A 43 1.23 4.53 -6.60
CA PRO A 43 2.34 4.65 -7.54
C PRO A 43 2.17 3.64 -8.68
N PRO A 44 2.79 3.88 -9.84
CA PRO A 44 2.94 2.85 -10.85
C PRO A 44 3.82 1.72 -10.29
N PHE A 45 3.33 0.48 -10.31
CA PHE A 45 4.12 -0.68 -9.88
C PHE A 45 4.77 -1.35 -11.11
N ALA A 46 5.99 -1.88 -10.94
CA ALA A 46 6.52 -2.81 -11.91
C ALA A 46 5.70 -4.13 -11.84
N GLN A 47 5.79 -4.97 -12.88
CA GLN A 47 4.89 -6.11 -13.12
C GLN A 47 4.90 -7.25 -12.06
N ALA A 48 5.18 -7.03 -10.77
CA ALA A 48 5.23 -8.08 -9.76
C ALA A 48 4.90 -7.69 -8.30
N ASP A 49 4.57 -6.44 -8.00
CA ASP A 49 4.87 -5.92 -6.65
C ASP A 49 3.71 -5.95 -5.64
N ALA A 50 2.46 -6.05 -6.08
CA ALA A 50 1.30 -6.19 -5.18
C ALA A 50 0.07 -6.73 -5.92
N THR A 51 -0.75 -7.52 -5.23
CA THR A 51 -2.13 -7.83 -5.64
C THR A 51 -3.07 -7.24 -4.59
N PHE A 52 -4.14 -6.61 -5.04
CA PHE A 52 -5.14 -6.01 -4.20
C PHE A 52 -6.48 -6.70 -4.43
N GLU A 53 -7.37 -6.62 -3.44
CA GLU A 53 -8.71 -7.17 -3.56
C GLU A 53 -9.75 -6.15 -3.10
N LEU A 54 -10.80 -5.97 -3.90
CA LEU A 54 -11.94 -5.14 -3.55
C LEU A 54 -12.99 -6.02 -2.88
N TRP A 55 -13.49 -5.55 -1.73
CA TRP A 55 -14.51 -6.22 -0.94
C TRP A 55 -15.73 -5.33 -0.78
N ILE A 56 -16.91 -5.95 -0.72
CA ILE A 56 -18.18 -5.28 -0.41
C ILE A 56 -18.86 -6.02 0.74
N SER A 57 -19.20 -5.31 1.80
CA SER A 57 -19.99 -5.86 2.90
C SER A 57 -21.48 -5.55 2.74
N PHE A 58 -22.31 -6.44 3.27
CA PHE A 58 -23.76 -6.30 3.27
C PHE A 58 -24.33 -6.36 4.69
N ALA A 59 -25.42 -5.62 4.92
CA ALA A 59 -26.17 -5.63 6.17
C ALA A 59 -26.98 -6.93 6.28
N LEU A 60 -26.31 -8.01 6.68
CA LEU A 60 -26.97 -9.24 7.13
C LEU A 60 -27.34 -9.10 8.63
N THR A 61 -28.42 -9.75 9.06
CA THR A 61 -28.99 -9.59 10.41
C THR A 61 -28.04 -10.08 11.52
N GLU A 62 -27.33 -9.15 12.18
CA GLU A 62 -26.51 -9.24 13.41
C GLU A 62 -25.28 -10.19 13.45
N PRO A 63 -24.21 -9.83 14.19
CA PRO A 63 -23.48 -8.57 14.16
C PRO A 63 -22.00 -8.86 13.81
N GLY A 64 -21.61 -8.59 12.58
CA GLY A 64 -20.22 -8.70 12.17
C GLY A 64 -20.08 -8.11 10.79
N ARG A 65 -19.88 -6.79 10.70
CA ARG A 65 -19.82 -6.06 9.42
C ARG A 65 -18.78 -6.65 8.45
N HIS A 66 -17.74 -7.33 8.94
CA HIS A 66 -16.60 -7.76 8.10
C HIS A 66 -16.55 -9.27 7.83
N SER A 67 -17.21 -10.12 8.64
CA SER A 67 -17.20 -11.57 8.40
C SER A 67 -18.13 -12.01 7.27
N ALA A 68 -18.83 -11.04 6.66
CA ALA A 68 -19.75 -11.25 5.55
C ALA A 68 -19.46 -10.29 4.39
N ALA A 69 -18.18 -10.00 4.13
CA ALA A 69 -17.78 -9.29 2.94
C ALA A 69 -17.59 -10.28 1.79
N ALA A 70 -18.13 -9.94 0.62
CA ALA A 70 -17.93 -10.69 -0.60
C ALA A 70 -16.81 -10.05 -1.43
N SER A 71 -15.99 -10.87 -2.06
CA SER A 71 -15.00 -10.38 -3.02
C SER A 71 -15.72 -9.81 -4.24
N ALA A 72 -15.36 -8.60 -4.63
CA ALA A 72 -15.77 -7.96 -5.87
C ALA A 72 -14.73 -8.13 -6.98
N GLY A 73 -13.58 -8.75 -6.68
CA GLY A 73 -12.51 -9.04 -7.62
C GLY A 73 -11.12 -8.60 -7.17
N ARG A 74 -10.11 -9.38 -7.56
CA ARG A 74 -8.69 -9.08 -7.42
C ARG A 74 -8.19 -8.22 -8.57
N PHE A 75 -7.25 -7.32 -8.27
CA PHE A 75 -6.69 -6.40 -9.23
C PHE A 75 -5.24 -6.04 -8.92
N ARG A 76 -4.60 -5.38 -9.88
CA ARG A 76 -3.25 -4.82 -9.79
C ARG A 76 -3.27 -3.38 -10.28
N ILE A 77 -2.20 -2.66 -9.95
CA ILE A 77 -1.92 -1.33 -10.49
C ILE A 77 -0.75 -1.48 -11.47
N ASP A 78 -0.93 -1.09 -12.72
CA ASP A 78 0.09 -1.24 -13.75
C ASP A 78 1.18 -0.15 -13.68
N GLY A 79 2.17 -0.26 -14.56
CA GLY A 79 3.27 0.71 -14.68
C GLY A 79 2.86 2.10 -15.17
N THR A 80 1.56 2.34 -15.38
CA THR A 80 0.98 3.66 -15.67
C THR A 80 0.06 4.16 -14.54
N GLY A 81 -0.11 3.39 -13.47
CA GLY A 81 -1.01 3.70 -12.37
C GLY A 81 -2.47 3.30 -12.62
N GLN A 82 -2.75 2.50 -13.66
CA GLN A 82 -4.12 2.05 -13.96
C GLN A 82 -4.46 0.74 -13.27
N VAL A 83 -5.74 0.61 -12.89
CA VAL A 83 -6.32 -0.64 -12.37
C VAL A 83 -6.45 -1.65 -13.51
N VAL A 84 -5.86 -2.81 -13.33
CA VAL A 84 -5.89 -3.95 -14.27
C VAL A 84 -6.18 -5.25 -13.51
N GLY A 85 -6.65 -6.27 -14.21
CA GLY A 85 -6.80 -7.62 -13.65
C GLY A 85 -5.44 -8.27 -13.36
N GLU A 86 -5.47 -9.43 -12.72
CA GLU A 86 -4.25 -10.20 -12.42
C GLU A 86 -3.50 -10.67 -13.69
N ASP A 87 -4.22 -10.75 -14.82
CA ASP A 87 -3.70 -11.04 -16.15
C ASP A 87 -3.15 -9.80 -16.90
N TRP A 88 -3.10 -8.65 -16.21
CA TRP A 88 -2.68 -7.35 -16.75
C TRP A 88 -3.55 -6.82 -17.89
N GLN A 89 -4.80 -7.29 -18.00
CA GLN A 89 -5.79 -6.76 -18.93
C GLN A 89 -6.80 -5.86 -18.20
N PRO A 90 -7.60 -5.05 -18.92
CA PRO A 90 -8.72 -4.34 -18.32
C PRO A 90 -9.64 -5.30 -17.56
N THR A 91 -10.01 -4.93 -16.33
CA THR A 91 -10.85 -5.76 -15.45
C THR A 91 -12.16 -5.05 -15.12
N THR A 92 -13.16 -5.84 -14.71
CA THR A 92 -14.46 -5.39 -14.20
C THR A 92 -14.68 -5.98 -12.82
N PHE A 93 -15.36 -5.25 -11.95
CA PHE A 93 -15.68 -5.71 -10.61
C PHE A 93 -17.15 -6.13 -10.51
N GLY A 94 -17.41 -7.10 -9.64
CA GLY A 94 -18.72 -7.64 -9.35
C GLY A 94 -18.63 -8.70 -8.26
N VAL A 95 -19.67 -8.84 -7.47
CA VAL A 95 -19.76 -9.89 -6.44
C VAL A 95 -20.52 -11.10 -7.02
N ASP A 96 -20.16 -12.29 -6.57
CA ASP A 96 -20.84 -13.52 -6.98
C ASP A 96 -22.21 -13.62 -6.26
N PRO A 97 -23.36 -13.65 -6.98
CA PRO A 97 -24.67 -13.83 -6.36
C PRO A 97 -24.85 -15.20 -5.67
N GLU A 98 -23.97 -16.17 -5.92
CA GLU A 98 -23.95 -17.46 -5.23
C GLU A 98 -23.13 -17.44 -3.92
N ASP A 99 -22.37 -16.37 -3.64
CA ASP A 99 -21.67 -16.17 -2.37
C ASP A 99 -22.68 -16.05 -1.22
N GLU A 100 -22.46 -16.81 -0.14
CA GLU A 100 -23.35 -16.84 1.02
C GLU A 100 -23.49 -15.48 1.73
N ASN A 101 -22.53 -14.58 1.50
CA ASN A 101 -22.49 -13.24 2.06
C ASN A 101 -23.21 -12.20 1.18
N VAL A 102 -23.60 -12.56 -0.03
CA VAL A 102 -24.30 -11.68 -0.97
C VAL A 102 -25.81 -11.91 -0.86
N PRO A 103 -26.57 -10.96 -0.29
CA PRO A 103 -28.01 -11.12 -0.18
C PRO A 103 -28.67 -11.00 -1.55
N THR A 104 -29.46 -12.00 -1.92
CA THR A 104 -30.23 -12.03 -3.16
C THR A 104 -31.74 -12.07 -2.92
N ASN A 105 -32.52 -11.59 -3.89
CA ASN A 105 -33.97 -11.77 -3.88
C ASN A 105 -34.37 -13.17 -4.39
N ALA A 106 -35.68 -13.46 -4.42
CA ALA A 106 -36.19 -14.76 -4.87
C ALA A 106 -35.88 -15.09 -6.35
N SER A 107 -35.50 -14.09 -7.15
CA SER A 107 -35.08 -14.24 -8.54
C SER A 107 -33.56 -14.42 -8.69
N GLY A 108 -32.79 -14.35 -7.60
CA GLY A 108 -31.33 -14.40 -7.61
C GLY A 108 -30.64 -13.06 -7.86
N GLU A 109 -31.38 -11.95 -7.89
CA GLU A 109 -30.78 -10.62 -8.09
C GLU A 109 -30.20 -10.08 -6.78
N ILE A 110 -29.02 -9.46 -6.86
CA ILE A 110 -28.30 -8.89 -5.71
C ILE A 110 -29.09 -7.72 -5.10
N LEU A 111 -29.21 -7.73 -3.78
CA LEU A 111 -29.86 -6.67 -3.01
C LEU A 111 -28.87 -5.55 -2.65
N TRP A 112 -28.43 -4.78 -3.64
CA TRP A 112 -27.45 -3.68 -3.49
C TRP A 112 -27.82 -2.62 -2.45
N GLN A 113 -29.11 -2.45 -2.14
CA GLN A 113 -29.57 -1.56 -1.07
C GLN A 113 -29.13 -2.00 0.34
N LEU A 114 -28.66 -3.24 0.48
CA LEU A 114 -28.10 -3.76 1.72
C LEU A 114 -26.58 -3.57 1.81
N ALA A 115 -25.90 -3.08 0.76
CA ALA A 115 -24.46 -2.83 0.83
C ALA A 115 -24.15 -1.74 1.87
N VAL A 116 -23.14 -1.99 2.71
CA VAL A 116 -22.80 -1.12 3.86
C VAL A 116 -21.52 -0.35 3.60
N ASP A 117 -20.46 -1.05 3.22
CA ASP A 117 -19.17 -0.45 2.88
C ASP A 117 -18.42 -1.25 1.82
N ALA A 118 -17.41 -0.59 1.27
CA ALA A 118 -16.40 -1.19 0.42
C ALA A 118 -15.02 -0.94 1.04
N PHE A 119 -14.12 -1.90 0.87
CA PHE A 119 -12.74 -1.78 1.31
C PHE A 119 -11.79 -2.52 0.38
N VAL A 120 -10.55 -2.05 0.33
CA VAL A 120 -9.46 -2.64 -0.46
C VAL A 120 -8.44 -3.24 0.49
N THR A 121 -8.07 -4.49 0.29
CA THR A 121 -6.97 -5.15 1.00
C THR A 121 -5.76 -5.31 0.10
N LEU A 122 -4.60 -5.49 0.73
CA LEU A 122 -3.42 -6.04 0.07
C LEU A 122 -3.46 -7.56 0.26
N GLU A 123 -3.37 -8.31 -0.83
CA GLU A 123 -3.33 -9.77 -0.80
C GLU A 123 -1.89 -10.26 -0.97
N VAL A 124 -1.45 -11.09 -0.03
CA VAL A 124 -0.13 -11.73 -0.11
C VAL A 124 -0.15 -12.71 -1.30
N ARG A 125 0.89 -12.63 -2.11
CA ARG A 125 1.08 -13.45 -3.31
C ARG A 125 0.87 -14.94 -2.99
N ASP A 126 0.03 -15.61 -3.76
CA ASP A 126 -0.22 -17.06 -3.75
C ASP A 126 -1.11 -17.66 -2.62
N ALA A 127 -1.99 -16.86 -1.98
CA ALA A 127 -3.01 -17.41 -1.08
C ALA A 127 -4.40 -17.56 -1.74
N ASP A 128 -4.89 -18.81 -1.85
CA ASP A 128 -6.27 -19.16 -2.24
C ASP A 128 -7.27 -19.03 -1.07
N ASP A 129 -7.02 -18.10 -0.14
CA ASP A 129 -7.90 -17.89 1.01
C ASP A 129 -9.10 -17.02 0.61
N PRO A 130 -10.36 -17.47 0.83
CA PRO A 130 -11.53 -16.66 0.54
C PRO A 130 -11.78 -15.54 1.57
N ALA A 131 -11.02 -15.47 2.66
CA ALA A 131 -11.15 -14.41 3.65
C ALA A 131 -10.09 -13.31 3.47
N PRO A 132 -10.42 -12.04 3.78
CA PRO A 132 -9.44 -10.94 3.79
C PRO A 132 -8.28 -11.26 4.74
N ARG A 133 -7.06 -11.36 4.23
CA ARG A 133 -5.88 -11.73 5.04
C ARG A 133 -5.21 -10.55 5.73
N THR A 134 -5.22 -9.39 5.08
CA THR A 134 -4.55 -8.18 5.56
C THR A 134 -5.60 -7.14 5.95
N VAL A 135 -5.32 -6.35 6.99
CA VAL A 135 -6.18 -5.21 7.36
C VAL A 135 -6.24 -4.21 6.20
N GLY A 136 -7.43 -3.68 5.93
CA GLY A 136 -7.72 -2.86 4.76
C GLY A 136 -6.75 -1.68 4.59
N LEU A 137 -6.37 -1.44 3.35
CA LEU A 137 -5.61 -0.28 2.90
C LEU A 137 -6.52 0.95 2.77
N LEU A 138 -7.72 0.75 2.20
CA LEU A 138 -8.72 1.78 2.00
C LEU A 138 -10.09 1.24 2.40
N GLY A 139 -10.99 2.10 2.86
CA GLY A 139 -12.39 1.74 3.01
C GLY A 139 -13.31 2.94 3.08
N GLY A 140 -14.60 2.71 2.92
CA GLY A 140 -15.63 3.74 3.01
C GLY A 140 -17.04 3.17 3.01
N SER A 141 -17.96 3.84 3.71
CA SER A 141 -19.39 3.47 3.72
C SER A 141 -20.10 3.90 2.43
N PHE A 142 -21.08 3.12 1.99
CA PHE A 142 -21.95 3.49 0.88
C PHE A 142 -22.98 4.55 1.27
N LEU A 143 -23.13 5.54 0.40
CA LEU A 143 -24.22 6.52 0.41
C LEU A 143 -24.79 6.63 -1.01
N ASN A 144 -26.05 6.23 -1.19
CA ASN A 144 -26.73 6.21 -2.49
C ASN A 144 -25.91 5.48 -3.58
N GLY A 145 -25.34 4.33 -3.23
CA GLY A 145 -24.55 3.51 -4.14
C GLY A 145 -23.13 3.99 -4.41
N THR A 146 -22.67 5.06 -3.76
CA THR A 146 -21.27 5.53 -3.87
C THR A 146 -20.57 5.42 -2.53
N SER A 147 -19.39 4.81 -2.51
CA SER A 147 -18.47 4.81 -1.38
C SER A 147 -17.23 5.64 -1.73
N THR A 148 -16.90 6.62 -0.89
CA THR A 148 -15.62 7.35 -0.96
C THR A 148 -14.66 6.73 0.04
N MET A 149 -13.56 6.18 -0.46
CA MET A 149 -12.64 5.37 0.33
C MET A 149 -11.41 6.17 0.78
N SER A 150 -10.98 5.92 2.01
CA SER A 150 -9.78 6.51 2.60
C SER A 150 -9.08 5.54 3.55
N ALA A 151 -7.79 5.77 3.79
CA ALA A 151 -7.00 4.98 4.73
C ALA A 151 -7.41 5.18 6.19
N SER A 152 -8.10 6.27 6.53
CA SER A 152 -8.56 6.56 7.91
C SER A 152 -9.91 5.92 8.25
N TYR A 153 -10.56 5.23 7.32
CA TYR A 153 -11.80 4.51 7.58
C TYR A 153 -11.59 3.38 8.60
N ALA A 154 -12.66 3.03 9.33
CA ALA A 154 -12.62 2.08 10.44
C ALA A 154 -12.07 0.70 10.04
N ASP A 155 -12.32 0.31 8.79
CA ASP A 155 -11.98 -1.01 8.25
C ASP A 155 -10.75 -0.95 7.34
N ALA A 156 -10.14 0.23 7.25
CA ALA A 156 -8.81 0.45 6.70
C ALA A 156 -7.79 0.50 7.85
N PHE A 157 -6.83 1.43 7.84
CA PHE A 157 -5.89 1.60 8.95
C PHE A 157 -6.54 2.09 10.23
N ASN A 158 -7.64 2.86 10.10
CA ASN A 158 -8.29 3.50 11.23
C ASN A 158 -7.28 4.27 12.11
N ARG A 159 -6.39 5.00 11.43
CA ARG A 159 -5.36 5.85 12.02
C ARG A 159 -5.33 7.18 11.28
N ASP A 160 -4.96 8.21 12.02
CA ASP A 160 -4.68 9.52 11.47
C ASP A 160 -3.16 9.75 11.43
N PHE A 161 -2.62 9.82 10.21
CA PHE A 161 -1.20 10.09 9.97
C PHE A 161 -0.90 11.57 9.71
N THR A 162 -1.92 12.44 9.62
CA THR A 162 -1.74 13.86 9.29
C THR A 162 -1.04 14.66 10.39
N THR A 163 -1.00 14.11 11.60
CA THR A 163 -0.32 14.70 12.76
C THR A 163 1.02 14.03 13.07
N ALA A 164 1.46 13.07 12.24
CA ALA A 164 2.75 12.42 12.40
C ALA A 164 3.88 13.45 12.37
N THR A 165 4.80 13.34 13.31
CA THR A 165 6.01 14.18 13.40
C THR A 165 7.17 13.33 13.87
N GLY A 166 8.40 13.77 13.60
CA GLY A 166 9.55 13.02 14.01
C GLY A 166 10.87 13.77 13.84
N PHE A 167 11.88 13.26 14.53
CA PHE A 167 13.27 13.61 14.29
C PHE A 167 14.10 12.34 14.14
N ALA A 168 15.24 12.45 13.48
CA ALA A 168 16.28 11.42 13.45
C ALA A 168 17.61 12.04 13.90
N GLN A 169 18.57 11.21 14.27
CA GLN A 169 19.95 11.59 14.53
C GLN A 169 20.92 10.54 13.98
N LEU A 170 22.15 10.98 13.71
CA LEU A 170 23.26 10.09 13.42
C LEU A 170 23.93 9.73 14.76
N ALA A 171 23.90 8.45 15.12
CA ALA A 171 24.51 7.93 16.34
C ALA A 171 24.79 6.43 16.24
N THR A 172 25.76 5.94 17.01
CA THR A 172 26.10 4.52 17.18
C THR A 172 26.16 4.16 18.67
N PRO A 173 25.04 4.24 19.42
CA PRO A 173 25.00 4.01 20.86
C PRO A 173 25.51 2.63 21.32
N THR A 174 25.65 1.67 20.42
CA THR A 174 26.22 0.35 20.73
C THR A 174 27.72 0.24 20.44
N SER A 175 28.34 1.29 19.89
CA SER A 175 29.78 1.43 19.71
C SER A 175 30.40 2.25 20.84
N ALA A 176 31.66 1.94 21.16
CA ALA A 176 32.48 2.74 22.06
C ALA A 176 33.38 3.74 21.31
N ASP A 177 33.40 3.67 19.98
CA ASP A 177 34.23 4.52 19.13
C ASP A 177 33.42 5.73 18.65
N SER A 178 33.68 6.90 19.23
CA SER A 178 32.97 8.13 18.87
C SER A 178 33.25 8.62 17.43
N THR A 179 34.09 7.93 16.66
CA THR A 179 34.40 8.29 15.27
C THR A 179 33.47 7.63 14.25
N ASP A 180 32.63 6.69 14.68
CA ASP A 180 31.70 5.94 13.82
C ASP A 180 30.23 6.36 13.94
N GLU A 181 29.94 7.42 14.69
CA GLU A 181 28.56 7.90 14.97
C GLU A 181 27.74 8.23 13.71
N ASN A 182 28.39 8.51 12.58
CA ASN A 182 27.74 8.71 11.29
C ASN A 182 27.39 7.41 10.55
N GLU A 183 27.64 6.25 11.15
CA GLU A 183 27.37 4.92 10.61
C GLU A 183 26.13 4.26 11.24
N GLY A 184 25.39 4.98 12.07
CA GLY A 184 24.09 4.57 12.60
C GLY A 184 23.06 5.68 12.52
N VAL A 185 21.79 5.28 12.53
CA VAL A 185 20.64 6.20 12.47
C VAL A 185 19.63 5.80 13.51
N TRP A 186 19.22 6.76 14.33
CA TRP A 186 18.29 6.53 15.42
C TRP A 186 17.14 7.52 15.42
N PHE A 187 15.96 7.00 15.76
CA PHE A 187 14.73 7.73 16.01
C PHE A 187 14.52 7.95 17.52
N ALA A 188 15.58 8.45 18.16
CA ALA A 188 15.60 8.82 19.57
C ALA A 188 15.99 10.29 19.74
N LEU A 189 15.66 10.87 20.90
CA LEU A 189 16.27 12.11 21.39
C LEU A 189 17.76 11.87 21.71
N PRO A 190 18.59 12.92 21.77
CA PRO A 190 20.01 12.79 22.12
C PRO A 190 20.21 12.00 23.41
N ASP A 191 21.29 11.20 23.45
CA ASP A 191 21.65 10.31 24.57
C ASP A 191 20.58 9.24 24.91
N GLY A 192 19.62 8.99 24.02
CA GLY A 192 18.52 8.06 24.27
C GLY A 192 17.54 8.57 25.33
N ALA A 193 17.41 9.89 25.48
CA ALA A 193 16.56 10.51 26.51
C ALA A 193 15.05 10.22 26.34
N GLY A 194 14.63 9.78 25.15
CA GLY A 194 13.23 9.53 24.79
C GLY A 194 13.09 9.16 23.31
N PRO A 195 11.89 8.74 22.88
CA PRO A 195 11.61 8.59 21.46
C PRO A 195 11.58 9.96 20.78
N SER A 196 12.02 10.05 19.52
CA SER A 196 11.90 11.27 18.73
C SER A 196 10.79 11.22 17.68
N LEU A 197 10.12 10.08 17.54
CA LEU A 197 8.93 9.92 16.70
C LEU A 197 7.66 10.15 17.50
N SER A 198 6.66 10.69 16.83
CA SER A 198 5.28 10.75 17.27
C SER A 198 4.40 10.21 16.15
N LEU A 199 4.18 8.90 16.19
CA LEU A 199 3.31 8.16 15.28
C LEU A 199 2.16 7.53 16.09
N PRO A 200 0.98 7.29 15.49
CA PRO A 200 0.04 6.34 16.06
C PRO A 200 0.70 4.95 16.19
N ASP A 201 0.14 4.07 17.02
CA ASP A 201 0.54 2.65 16.99
C ASP A 201 0.16 2.04 15.63
N ALA A 202 1.06 1.22 15.08
CA ALA A 202 0.84 0.53 13.82
C ALA A 202 -0.50 -0.23 13.84
N PRO A 203 -1.32 -0.12 12.77
CA PRO A 203 -2.51 -0.95 12.63
C PRO A 203 -2.19 -2.45 12.72
N VAL A 204 -3.17 -3.25 13.13
CA VAL A 204 -3.02 -4.72 13.10
C VAL A 204 -2.70 -5.16 11.67
N GLY A 205 -1.82 -6.15 11.49
CA GLY A 205 -1.37 -6.58 10.16
C GLY A 205 -0.37 -5.65 9.47
N TRP A 206 -0.02 -4.53 10.10
CA TRP A 206 0.97 -3.57 9.60
C TRP A 206 2.09 -3.35 10.63
N ILE A 207 3.21 -2.82 10.16
CA ILE A 207 4.39 -2.47 10.94
C ILE A 207 5.04 -1.22 10.36
N TYR A 208 5.73 -0.43 11.19
CA TYR A 208 6.59 0.64 10.66
C TYR A 208 7.97 0.06 10.35
N GLU A 209 8.62 0.64 9.35
CA GLU A 209 10.02 0.37 9.07
C GLU A 209 10.78 1.68 8.86
N GLY A 210 11.92 1.80 9.53
CA GLY A 210 12.85 2.89 9.31
C GLY A 210 13.75 2.57 8.13
N TRP A 211 14.06 3.56 7.32
CA TRP A 211 14.92 3.39 6.15
C TRP A 211 15.95 4.50 6.05
N ILE A 212 17.13 4.15 5.54
CA ILE A 212 18.13 5.08 5.05
C ILE A 212 18.41 4.84 3.57
N SER A 213 18.23 5.87 2.74
CA SER A 213 18.62 5.86 1.34
C SER A 213 20.09 6.23 1.21
N ILE A 214 20.85 5.41 0.50
CA ILE A 214 22.22 5.73 0.08
C ILE A 214 22.34 5.67 -1.43
N PRO A 215 22.81 6.75 -2.08
CA PRO A 215 22.89 6.80 -3.54
C PRO A 215 23.65 5.64 -4.18
N GLN A 216 24.64 5.07 -3.48
CA GLN A 216 25.52 4.02 -4.02
C GLN A 216 24.93 2.61 -3.92
N VAL A 217 24.04 2.34 -2.96
CA VAL A 217 23.55 0.98 -2.67
C VAL A 217 22.03 0.84 -2.62
N GLY A 218 21.29 1.96 -2.61
CA GLY A 218 19.84 1.96 -2.45
C GLY A 218 19.41 2.08 -0.99
N PRO A 219 18.09 1.93 -0.72
CA PRO A 219 17.55 1.99 0.63
C PRO A 219 17.99 0.78 1.45
N GLN A 220 18.34 1.00 2.72
CA GLN A 220 18.59 -0.05 3.70
C GLN A 220 17.67 0.11 4.90
N SER A 221 17.22 -1.01 5.43
CA SER A 221 16.41 -1.06 6.64
C SER A 221 17.22 -0.58 7.84
N LEU A 222 16.54 0.19 8.69
CA LEU A 222 16.96 0.58 10.04
C LEU A 222 16.24 -0.22 11.12
N GLY A 223 15.42 -1.19 10.72
CA GLY A 223 14.64 -2.03 11.61
C GLY A 223 13.14 -1.73 11.60
N LYS A 224 12.39 -2.74 12.06
CA LYS A 224 10.92 -2.77 12.08
C LYS A 224 10.37 -2.55 13.49
N PHE A 225 9.42 -1.63 13.66
CA PHE A 225 8.85 -1.28 14.96
C PHE A 225 7.33 -1.07 14.91
N ARG A 226 6.65 -1.33 16.04
CA ARG A 226 5.18 -1.20 16.16
C ARG A 226 4.72 0.15 16.70
N SER A 227 5.58 0.82 17.46
CA SER A 227 5.26 2.07 18.16
C SER A 227 6.52 2.89 18.36
N SER A 228 6.39 4.22 18.35
CA SER A 228 7.53 5.15 18.47
C SER A 228 8.37 4.95 19.75
N GLY A 229 7.77 4.42 20.81
CA GLY A 229 8.41 4.23 22.12
C GLY A 229 8.97 2.82 22.36
N LEU A 230 9.02 1.96 21.35
CA LEU A 230 9.50 0.58 21.46
C LEU A 230 10.73 0.36 20.56
N PRO A 231 11.66 -0.52 20.95
CA PRO A 231 12.79 -0.88 20.11
C PRO A 231 12.35 -1.64 18.86
N ASP A 232 13.22 -1.70 17.86
CA ASP A 232 13.00 -2.53 16.68
C ASP A 232 12.95 -4.03 17.03
N SER A 233 12.17 -4.74 16.24
CA SER A 233 11.93 -6.19 16.39
C SER A 233 13.11 -7.05 15.97
N ASP A 234 13.99 -6.53 15.12
CA ASP A 234 15.24 -7.13 14.65
C ASP A 234 16.49 -6.63 15.41
N GLY A 235 16.30 -5.69 16.33
CA GLY A 235 17.35 -5.15 17.20
C GLY A 235 18.17 -4.03 16.56
N ALA A 236 19.26 -3.65 17.20
CA ALA A 236 20.01 -2.44 16.90
C ALA A 236 20.99 -2.54 15.72
N GLY A 237 20.75 -3.46 14.79
CA GLY A 237 21.61 -3.69 13.63
C GLY A 237 22.67 -4.81 13.78
N PRO A 238 23.28 -5.21 12.65
CA PRO A 238 24.05 -6.44 12.53
C PRO A 238 25.41 -6.42 13.24
N LEU A 239 25.95 -5.24 13.52
CA LEU A 239 27.25 -5.07 14.18
C LEU A 239 27.14 -4.48 15.58
N ALA A 240 25.93 -4.43 16.15
CA ALA A 240 25.72 -3.88 17.48
C ALA A 240 26.52 -4.65 18.56
N THR A 241 27.29 -3.93 19.39
CA THR A 241 28.21 -4.58 20.35
C THR A 241 27.85 -4.40 21.83
N SER A 242 26.97 -3.46 22.16
CA SER A 242 26.47 -3.22 23.51
C SER A 242 24.96 -2.96 23.55
N GLN A 243 24.44 -2.66 24.75
CA GLN A 243 23.02 -2.41 24.93
C GLN A 243 22.58 -1.15 24.15
N PRO A 244 21.63 -1.26 23.22
CA PRO A 244 21.11 -0.10 22.49
C PRO A 244 20.15 0.74 23.31
N TRP A 245 19.80 1.91 22.76
CA TRP A 245 18.65 2.67 23.20
C TRP A 245 17.35 1.86 22.97
N PRO A 246 16.33 1.99 23.85
CA PRO A 246 15.08 1.24 23.74
C PRO A 246 14.08 1.90 22.77
N TYR A 247 14.56 2.38 21.62
CA TYR A 247 13.78 3.12 20.61
C TYR A 247 14.16 2.64 19.20
N PRO A 248 13.41 3.00 18.16
CA PRO A 248 13.75 2.59 16.81
C PRO A 248 15.08 3.17 16.33
N GLY A 249 15.88 2.39 15.60
CA GLY A 249 17.18 2.75 15.07
C GLY A 249 18.15 1.58 14.97
N SER A 250 19.18 1.78 14.15
CA SER A 250 20.18 0.76 13.86
C SER A 250 21.58 1.34 13.78
N ASP A 251 22.51 0.64 14.41
CA ASP A 251 23.94 0.82 14.26
C ASP A 251 24.42 -0.02 13.07
N PHE A 252 25.21 0.60 12.19
CA PHE A 252 25.81 -0.07 11.04
C PHE A 252 24.79 -0.87 10.21
N PRO A 253 23.71 -0.25 9.70
CA PRO A 253 22.67 -0.96 8.94
C PRO A 253 23.21 -1.66 7.68
N PHE A 254 24.44 -1.34 7.25
CA PHE A 254 25.17 -1.97 6.14
C PHE A 254 26.00 -3.20 6.54
N GLY A 255 26.16 -3.48 7.83
CA GLY A 255 27.09 -4.50 8.30
C GLY A 255 28.56 -4.22 7.96
N ILE A 256 28.94 -2.96 7.72
CA ILE A 256 30.31 -2.52 7.46
C ILE A 256 30.66 -1.30 8.30
N THR A 257 31.93 -1.16 8.66
CA THR A 257 32.46 -0.04 9.45
C THR A 257 33.58 0.71 8.73
N GLY A 258 33.76 1.99 9.04
CA GLY A 258 34.92 2.80 8.65
C GLY A 258 34.95 3.18 7.17
N GLN A 259 33.79 3.28 6.52
CA GLN A 259 33.67 3.72 5.13
C GLN A 259 32.90 5.05 5.08
N PRO A 260 33.36 6.04 4.29
CA PRO A 260 32.55 7.23 4.06
C PRO A 260 31.32 6.83 3.25
N LEU A 261 30.17 6.72 3.91
CA LEU A 261 28.89 6.61 3.23
C LEU A 261 28.34 8.01 2.93
N ASP A 262 27.95 8.21 1.68
CA ASP A 262 27.17 9.37 1.27
C ASP A 262 25.72 9.09 1.65
N LEU A 263 25.28 9.64 2.77
CA LEU A 263 23.93 9.40 3.27
C LEU A 263 22.95 10.30 2.52
N GLY A 264 21.91 9.70 1.94
CA GLY A 264 20.88 10.40 1.19
C GLY A 264 19.77 10.93 2.09
N SER A 265 18.78 10.09 2.38
CA SER A 265 17.59 10.44 3.15
C SER A 265 17.28 9.41 4.22
N VAL A 266 16.60 9.85 5.28
CA VAL A 266 16.01 8.97 6.29
C VAL A 266 14.50 9.12 6.20
N PHE A 267 13.79 8.00 6.23
CA PHE A 267 12.34 7.98 6.13
C PHE A 267 11.74 6.79 6.88
N VAL A 268 10.43 6.85 7.11
CA VAL A 268 9.64 5.82 7.80
C VAL A 268 8.46 5.46 6.93
N THR A 269 8.30 4.17 6.66
CA THR A 269 7.19 3.59 5.89
C THR A 269 6.23 2.85 6.81
N LEU A 270 5.00 2.64 6.34
CA LEU A 270 4.04 1.70 6.91
C LEU A 270 3.91 0.50 5.98
N GLU A 271 4.29 -0.67 6.47
CA GLU A 271 4.48 -1.88 5.66
C GLU A 271 3.58 -3.04 6.15
N PRO A 272 3.20 -3.97 5.28
CA PRO A 272 2.55 -5.21 5.70
C PRO A 272 3.47 -5.96 6.68
N ALA A 273 2.92 -6.43 7.81
CA ALA A 273 3.74 -7.05 8.85
C ALA A 273 4.38 -8.38 8.43
N ASP A 274 3.77 -9.06 7.45
CA ASP A 274 4.25 -10.34 6.89
C ASP A 274 5.08 -10.12 5.61
N ASP A 275 5.46 -8.87 5.29
CA ASP A 275 6.42 -8.60 4.22
C ASP A 275 7.82 -9.08 4.65
N GLU A 276 8.40 -9.94 3.82
CA GLU A 276 9.73 -10.54 4.01
C GLU A 276 10.70 -9.88 3.02
N ASP A 277 10.90 -8.57 3.18
CA ASP A 277 11.88 -7.56 2.70
C ASP A 277 12.82 -7.87 1.51
N GLY A 278 12.42 -8.71 0.58
CA GLY A 278 13.17 -8.97 -0.64
C GLY A 278 13.11 -7.83 -1.67
N ALA A 279 12.22 -6.83 -1.48
CA ALA A 279 11.83 -5.88 -2.53
C ALA A 279 12.17 -4.39 -2.26
N GLY A 280 12.59 -4.01 -1.05
CA GLY A 280 12.82 -2.61 -0.66
C GLY A 280 11.58 -1.94 -0.04
N PRO A 281 11.63 -0.62 0.24
CA PRO A 281 10.61 0.07 1.03
C PRO A 281 9.21 -0.01 0.42
N PHE A 282 8.20 -0.19 1.27
CA PHE A 282 6.81 -0.06 0.86
C PHE A 282 6.46 1.38 0.49
N PHE A 283 5.53 1.58 -0.44
CA PHE A 283 5.25 2.91 -0.99
C PHE A 283 4.56 3.90 -0.03
N LEU A 284 4.07 3.43 1.12
CA LEU A 284 3.40 4.27 2.11
C LEU A 284 4.43 4.94 3.03
N GLU A 285 5.07 5.99 2.53
CA GLU A 285 5.95 6.84 3.33
C GLU A 285 5.14 7.80 4.21
N ILE A 286 5.47 7.88 5.50
CA ILE A 286 4.79 8.77 6.47
C ILE A 286 5.68 9.97 6.81
N LEU A 287 6.94 9.71 7.11
CA LEU A 287 7.93 10.71 7.50
C LEU A 287 9.17 10.58 6.64
N GLY A 288 9.75 11.69 6.20
CA GLY A 288 10.98 11.67 5.40
C GLY A 288 11.73 13.00 5.41
N ALA A 289 13.05 12.93 5.33
CA ALA A 289 13.91 14.09 5.05
C ALA A 289 15.27 13.69 4.46
N PRO A 290 15.88 14.52 3.60
CA PRO A 290 17.30 14.39 3.29
C PRO A 290 18.14 14.63 4.54
N ILE A 291 19.23 13.87 4.70
CA ILE A 291 20.20 14.13 5.76
C ILE A 291 20.95 15.42 5.41
N PRO A 292 21.02 16.42 6.31
CA PRO A 292 21.78 17.63 6.05
C PRO A 292 23.27 17.31 5.80
N ALA A 293 23.87 17.93 4.77
CA ALA A 293 25.26 17.68 4.36
C ALA A 293 26.33 17.95 5.45
N SER A 294 25.94 18.60 6.54
CA SER A 294 26.80 18.82 7.71
C SER A 294 26.04 18.49 9.00
N GLN A 295 25.20 17.46 8.95
CA GLN A 295 24.45 16.98 10.11
C GLN A 295 25.44 16.62 11.23
N PRO A 296 25.39 17.31 12.38
CA PRO A 296 26.21 16.91 13.52
C PRO A 296 25.73 15.56 14.05
N VAL A 297 26.69 14.72 14.45
CA VAL A 297 26.41 13.47 15.15
C VAL A 297 25.82 13.78 16.53
N ASN A 298 24.96 12.90 17.04
CA ASN A 298 24.25 13.06 18.30
C ASN A 298 23.38 14.34 18.40
N GLU A 299 23.06 14.96 17.26
CA GLU A 299 22.08 16.04 17.15
C GLU A 299 20.92 15.60 16.27
N ILE A 300 19.72 16.06 16.64
CA ILE A 300 18.49 15.73 15.92
C ILE A 300 18.26 16.66 14.73
N PHE A 301 17.70 16.11 13.66
CA PHE A 301 17.15 16.85 12.53
C PHE A 301 15.70 16.44 12.27
N ALA A 302 14.89 17.40 11.82
CA ALA A 302 13.45 17.20 11.66
C ALA A 302 13.13 16.36 10.42
N LEU A 303 12.17 15.44 10.57
CA LEU A 303 11.53 14.74 9.48
C LEU A 303 10.26 15.50 9.07
N SER A 304 9.99 15.54 7.77
CA SER A 304 8.75 16.13 7.25
C SER A 304 7.66 15.07 7.20
N ASN A 305 6.44 15.44 7.53
CA ASN A 305 5.27 14.60 7.22
C ASN A 305 5.02 14.65 5.72
N VAL A 306 5.13 13.49 5.09
CA VAL A 306 4.97 13.28 3.64
C VAL A 306 3.84 12.29 3.34
N ALA A 307 3.05 11.93 4.35
CA ALA A 307 1.93 11.01 4.24
C ALA A 307 0.95 11.47 3.16
N ASP A 308 0.92 10.75 2.04
CA ASP A 308 -0.04 10.92 0.95
C ASP A 308 -0.66 9.56 0.62
N PHE A 309 -1.60 9.16 1.48
CA PHE A 309 -2.21 7.84 1.38
C PHE A 309 -3.17 7.77 0.18
N PRO A 310 -3.28 6.61 -0.49
CA PRO A 310 -4.21 6.46 -1.59
C PRO A 310 -5.66 6.76 -1.18
N THR A 311 -6.48 7.03 -2.19
CA THR A 311 -7.93 7.23 -2.04
C THR A 311 -8.67 6.48 -3.14
N GLY A 312 -9.97 6.32 -2.97
CA GLY A 312 -10.78 5.67 -3.99
C GLY A 312 -12.24 6.08 -3.99
N THR A 313 -12.94 5.69 -5.05
CA THR A 313 -14.39 5.75 -5.13
C THR A 313 -14.88 4.43 -5.72
N VAL A 314 -15.85 3.80 -5.06
CA VAL A 314 -16.55 2.61 -5.53
C VAL A 314 -17.99 2.99 -5.81
N GLN A 315 -18.52 2.58 -6.95
CA GLN A 315 -19.93 2.72 -7.28
C GLN A 315 -20.53 1.35 -7.53
N ILE A 316 -21.67 1.10 -6.88
CA ILE A 316 -22.46 -0.12 -7.05
C ILE A 316 -23.74 0.20 -7.83
N PRO A 317 -24.37 -0.81 -8.47
CA PRO A 317 -25.68 -0.70 -9.10
C PRO A 317 -26.80 -0.45 -8.08
N PHE A 318 -26.89 0.79 -7.60
CA PHE A 318 -27.88 1.18 -6.61
C PHE A 318 -29.13 1.74 -7.28
N ASN A 319 -30.27 1.08 -7.06
CA ASN A 319 -31.58 1.62 -7.38
C ASN A 319 -32.31 1.93 -6.06
N PRO A 320 -32.54 3.21 -5.74
CA PRO A 320 -33.10 3.65 -4.46
C PRO A 320 -34.52 3.15 -4.16
#